data_AF-A0A7R9HHD9-F1
#
_entry.id   AF-A0A7R9HHD9-F1
#
_cell.length_a   1.000
_cell.length_b   1.000
_cell.length_c   1.000
_cell.angle_alpha   90.00
_cell.angle_beta   90.00
_cell.angle_gamma   90.00
#
_symmetry.space_group_name_H-M   'P 1'
#
loop_
_entity.id
_entity.type
_entity.pdbx_description
1 polymer ?
#
loop_
_entity_poly.entity_id
_entity_poly.type
_entity_poly.pdbx_seq_one_letter_code
_entity_poly.pdbx_strand_id
1 'polypeptide(L)'
;SDCSPSQRGKLQMWELGRYLRQRYGSLVPELYSPEDTFMTSSDVDRCLMSAQLVLAGLYPARGTQVWNPALDWQPIPVHSTNPGQDNLIRMDAPCPAYSKEYELAIDSSVIQNFTQEHADLFRILNEQGWPATRIDQIHGVYDSFKIEESRGLILPDWATSIYPDKLRGVLETYEAMRVHTPLMKKLISVVHMFVVRNLWACSCPLGMARNLLDIHVWLP
;
A
#
# COMPACT_ATOMS: atom_id res chain seq x y z
N SER A 1 2.66 16.80 -10.16
CA SER A 1 3.86 16.14 -9.62
C SER A 1 3.74 14.67 -9.94
N ASP A 2 4.71 14.12 -10.65
CA ASP A 2 4.70 12.73 -11.10
C ASP A 2 4.97 11.80 -9.90
N CYS A 3 4.03 10.93 -9.55
CA CYS A 3 4.09 10.07 -8.37
C CYS A 3 4.86 8.77 -8.68
N SER A 4 6.02 8.86 -9.32
CA SER A 4 6.85 7.69 -9.66
C SER A 4 7.79 7.31 -8.50
N PRO A 5 8.21 6.03 -8.39
CA PRO A 5 9.17 5.59 -7.38
C PRO A 5 10.54 6.27 -7.56
N SER A 6 11.16 6.68 -6.45
CA SER A 6 12.54 7.18 -6.45
C SER A 6 13.53 6.10 -6.89
N GLN A 7 14.74 6.46 -7.31
CA GLN A 7 15.76 5.45 -7.68
C GLN A 7 16.07 4.48 -6.53
N ARG A 8 16.12 5.01 -5.30
CA ARG A 8 16.22 4.18 -4.09
C ARG A 8 15.03 3.25 -3.93
N GLY A 9 13.81 3.75 -4.11
CA GLY A 9 12.59 2.94 -4.07
C GLY A 9 12.60 1.83 -5.12
N LYS A 10 13.10 2.12 -6.33
CA LYS A 10 13.23 1.11 -7.39
C LYS A 10 14.17 -0.02 -6.98
N LEU A 11 15.34 0.33 -6.44
CA LEU A 11 16.30 -0.65 -5.93
C LEU A 11 15.73 -1.49 -4.80
N GLN A 12 15.03 -0.86 -3.84
CA GLN A 12 14.40 -1.56 -2.72
C GLN A 12 13.38 -2.61 -3.18
N MET A 13 12.55 -2.28 -4.19
CA MET A 13 11.57 -3.23 -4.71
C MET A 13 12.22 -4.38 -5.48
N TRP A 14 13.30 -4.11 -6.23
CA TRP A 14 14.08 -5.16 -6.87
C TRP A 14 14.78 -6.08 -5.86
N GLU A 15 15.38 -5.51 -4.82
CA GLU A 15 15.99 -6.27 -3.71
C GLU A 15 14.96 -7.12 -2.97
N LEU A 16 13.74 -6.60 -2.77
CA LEU A 16 12.63 -7.38 -2.23
C LEU A 16 12.33 -8.61 -3.10
N GLY A 17 12.28 -8.45 -4.43
CA GLY A 17 12.11 -9.57 -5.37
C GLY A 17 13.18 -10.65 -5.20
N ARG A 18 14.45 -10.23 -5.09
CA ARG A 18 15.58 -11.15 -4.85
C ARG A 18 15.49 -11.85 -3.50
N TYR A 19 15.08 -11.13 -2.47
CA TYR A 19 14.85 -11.70 -1.14
C TYR A 19 13.74 -12.76 -1.18
N LEU A 20 12.62 -12.48 -1.86
CA LEU A 20 11.53 -13.43 -2.04
C LEU A 20 11.99 -14.68 -2.79
N ARG A 21 12.79 -14.54 -3.85
CA ARG A 21 13.42 -15.68 -4.54
C ARG A 21 14.26 -16.52 -3.59
N GLN A 22 15.11 -15.89 -2.78
CA GLN A 22 15.96 -16.61 -1.82
C GLN A 22 15.13 -17.34 -0.75
N ARG A 23 14.08 -16.68 -0.25
CA ARG A 23 13.24 -17.21 0.83
C ARG A 23 12.30 -18.32 0.37
N TYR A 24 11.73 -18.18 -0.82
CA TYR A 24 10.66 -19.05 -1.33
C TYR A 24 11.06 -19.88 -2.55
N GLY A 25 12.35 -19.94 -2.90
CA GLY A 25 12.83 -20.67 -4.08
C GLY A 25 12.57 -22.19 -4.07
N SER A 26 12.25 -22.78 -2.92
CA SER A 26 11.79 -24.17 -2.81
C SER A 26 10.30 -24.35 -3.14
N LEU A 27 9.50 -23.29 -3.04
CA LEU A 27 8.06 -23.30 -3.33
C LEU A 27 7.76 -22.73 -4.70
N VAL A 28 8.56 -21.75 -5.14
CA VAL A 28 8.39 -21.02 -6.39
C VAL A 28 9.41 -21.51 -7.41
N PRO A 29 8.96 -22.05 -8.57
CA PRO A 29 9.86 -22.54 -9.61
C PRO A 29 10.84 -21.48 -10.10
N GLU A 30 12.03 -21.91 -10.54
CA GLU A 30 13.07 -21.00 -11.05
C GLU A 30 12.60 -20.27 -12.31
N LEU A 31 11.95 -20.99 -13.24
CA LEU A 31 11.36 -20.42 -14.44
C LEU A 31 9.97 -19.87 -14.14
N TYR A 32 9.64 -18.72 -14.73
CA TYR A 32 8.31 -18.15 -14.62
C TYR A 32 7.28 -19.00 -15.35
N SER A 33 6.11 -19.18 -14.75
CA SER A 33 4.93 -19.74 -15.41
C SER A 33 3.70 -18.96 -14.96
N PRO A 34 2.78 -18.60 -15.87
CA PRO A 34 1.51 -17.99 -15.50
C PRO A 34 0.61 -18.93 -14.67
N GLU A 35 0.91 -20.23 -14.63
CA GLU A 35 0.19 -21.20 -13.78
C GLU A 35 0.67 -21.18 -12.31
N ASP A 36 1.91 -20.75 -12.07
CA ASP A 36 2.55 -20.79 -10.74
C ASP A 36 2.61 -19.41 -10.07
N THR A 37 2.59 -18.32 -10.84
CA THR A 37 2.69 -16.97 -10.32
C THR A 37 1.73 -16.02 -10.99
N PHE A 38 0.93 -15.36 -10.15
CA PHE A 38 0.03 -14.30 -10.52
C PHE A 38 0.42 -13.03 -9.74
N MET A 39 0.57 -11.91 -10.45
CA MET A 39 0.91 -10.63 -9.84
C MET A 39 -0.23 -9.65 -10.07
N THR A 40 -0.76 -9.09 -8.98
CA THR A 40 -1.76 -8.02 -9.03
C THR A 40 -1.31 -6.83 -8.20
N SER A 41 -1.56 -5.63 -8.71
CA SER A 41 -1.18 -4.37 -8.10
C SER A 41 -2.33 -3.38 -8.22
N SER A 42 -2.35 -2.37 -7.35
CA SER A 42 -3.28 -1.27 -7.53
C SER A 42 -2.90 -0.46 -8.78
N ASP A 43 -3.90 0.11 -9.46
CA ASP A 43 -3.73 0.86 -10.70
C ASP A 43 -3.20 2.28 -10.44
N VAL A 44 -1.98 2.32 -9.93
CA VAL A 44 -1.20 3.53 -9.65
C VAL A 44 0.22 3.29 -10.11
N ASP A 45 0.80 4.22 -10.88
CA ASP A 45 2.11 4.06 -11.52
C ASP A 45 3.20 3.56 -10.58
N ARG A 46 3.32 4.14 -9.36
CA ARG A 46 4.32 3.67 -8.38
C ARG A 46 4.14 2.21 -7.98
N CYS A 47 2.92 1.72 -7.90
CA CYS A 47 2.61 0.35 -7.50
C CYS A 47 2.86 -0.63 -8.65
N LEU A 48 2.51 -0.24 -9.89
CA LEU A 48 2.79 -1.04 -11.09
C LEU A 48 4.31 -1.16 -11.34
N MET A 49 5.03 -0.04 -11.28
CA MET A 49 6.49 -0.02 -11.42
C MET A 49 7.17 -0.84 -10.32
N SER A 50 6.70 -0.73 -9.08
CA SER A 50 7.23 -1.51 -7.95
C SER A 50 6.99 -3.01 -8.12
N ALA A 51 5.80 -3.42 -8.57
CA ALA A 51 5.49 -4.82 -8.85
C ALA A 51 6.39 -5.40 -9.96
N GLN A 52 6.63 -4.63 -11.04
CA GLN A 52 7.55 -5.03 -12.11
C GLN A 52 8.98 -5.22 -11.60
N LEU A 53 9.45 -4.38 -10.68
CA LEU A 53 10.78 -4.49 -10.09
C LEU A 53 10.90 -5.71 -9.17
N VAL A 54 9.87 -5.99 -8.37
CA VAL A 54 9.81 -7.23 -7.58
C VAL A 54 9.89 -8.44 -8.50
N LEU A 55 9.12 -8.46 -9.59
CA LEU A 55 9.17 -9.55 -10.58
C LEU A 55 10.53 -9.68 -11.25
N ALA A 56 11.19 -8.56 -11.57
CA ALA A 56 12.54 -8.57 -12.13
C ALA A 56 13.58 -9.17 -11.16
N GLY A 57 13.43 -8.93 -9.85
CA GLY A 57 14.28 -9.56 -8.84
C GLY A 57 13.92 -11.02 -8.55
N LEU A 58 12.63 -11.36 -8.65
CA LEU A 58 12.10 -12.70 -8.39
C LEU A 58 12.36 -13.66 -9.55
N TYR A 59 12.25 -13.21 -10.79
CA TYR A 59 12.35 -14.02 -12.02
C TYR A 59 13.34 -13.41 -13.02
N PRO A 60 14.65 -13.42 -12.72
CA PRO A 60 15.66 -13.15 -13.74
C PRO A 60 15.49 -14.10 -14.93
N ALA A 61 15.88 -13.67 -16.12
CA ALA A 61 15.69 -14.47 -17.33
C ALA A 61 16.68 -15.64 -17.33
N ARG A 62 16.17 -16.88 -17.36
CA ARG A 62 16.99 -18.10 -17.31
C ARG A 62 16.61 -19.09 -18.41
N GLY A 63 17.60 -19.82 -18.90
CA GLY A 63 17.41 -20.89 -19.89
C GLY A 63 16.60 -20.43 -21.11
N THR A 64 15.48 -21.10 -21.36
CA THR A 64 14.59 -20.83 -22.49
C THR A 64 13.84 -19.50 -22.41
N GLN A 65 13.84 -18.83 -21.25
CA GLN A 65 13.18 -17.53 -21.04
C GLN A 65 14.09 -16.34 -21.36
N VAL A 66 15.36 -16.58 -21.70
CA VAL A 66 16.28 -15.54 -22.16
C VAL A 66 15.92 -15.15 -23.60
N TRP A 67 15.15 -14.06 -23.73
CA TRP A 67 14.78 -13.48 -25.03
C TRP A 67 15.83 -12.47 -25.54
N ASN A 68 16.64 -11.90 -24.63
CA ASN A 68 17.72 -10.97 -24.94
C ASN A 68 18.96 -11.29 -24.08
N PRO A 69 20.07 -11.75 -24.68
CA PRO A 69 21.29 -12.10 -23.93
C PRO A 69 21.96 -10.93 -23.18
N ALA A 70 21.70 -9.69 -23.58
CA ALA A 70 22.25 -8.50 -22.93
C ALA A 70 21.41 -8.00 -21.75
N LEU A 71 20.27 -8.63 -21.46
CA LEU A 71 19.30 -8.15 -20.49
C LEU A 71 18.77 -9.31 -19.64
N ASP A 72 19.17 -9.35 -18.35
CA ASP A 72 18.69 -10.32 -17.36
C ASP A 72 17.30 -9.94 -16.82
N TRP A 73 16.33 -9.81 -17.72
CA TRP A 73 14.94 -9.45 -17.43
C TRP A 73 14.01 -10.11 -18.45
N GLN A 74 12.82 -10.48 -18.01
CA GLN A 74 11.74 -10.98 -18.85
C GLN A 74 10.42 -10.26 -18.56
N PRO A 75 9.56 -10.05 -19.57
CA PRO A 75 8.25 -9.47 -19.36
C PRO A 75 7.36 -10.45 -18.60
N ILE A 76 6.85 -10.02 -17.45
CA ILE A 76 5.86 -10.76 -16.65
C ILE A 76 4.65 -9.83 -16.44
N PRO A 77 3.42 -10.30 -16.72
CA PRO A 77 2.23 -9.47 -16.59
C PRO A 77 1.98 -9.05 -15.14
N VAL A 78 1.60 -7.79 -14.96
CA VAL A 78 1.07 -7.24 -13.71
C VAL A 78 -0.37 -6.84 -13.99
N HIS A 79 -1.31 -7.45 -13.27
CA HIS A 79 -2.73 -7.14 -13.39
C HIS A 79 -3.10 -6.00 -12.46
N SER A 80 -4.06 -5.16 -12.86
CA SER A 80 -4.64 -4.14 -12.00
C SER A 80 -6.13 -4.03 -12.24
N THR A 81 -6.83 -3.48 -11.25
CA THR A 81 -8.24 -3.12 -11.34
C THR A 81 -8.32 -1.61 -11.38
N ASN A 82 -9.17 -1.05 -12.25
CA ASN A 82 -9.43 0.39 -12.32
C ASN A 82 -9.71 0.94 -10.90
N PRO A 83 -9.14 2.09 -10.50
CA PRO A 83 -9.30 2.62 -9.15
C PRO A 83 -10.77 2.71 -8.69
N GLY A 84 -11.67 3.20 -9.54
CA GLY A 84 -13.10 3.33 -9.19
C GLY A 84 -13.84 1.99 -9.00
N GLN A 85 -13.19 0.87 -9.29
CA GLN A 85 -13.70 -0.49 -9.16
C GLN A 85 -12.84 -1.36 -8.23
N ASP A 86 -11.74 -0.83 -7.70
CA ASP A 86 -10.85 -1.58 -6.80
C ASP A 86 -11.51 -1.75 -5.44
N ASN A 87 -12.05 -2.95 -5.22
CA ASN A 87 -12.63 -3.39 -3.96
C ASN A 87 -11.75 -4.43 -3.26
N LEU A 88 -10.45 -4.47 -3.55
CA LEU A 88 -9.54 -5.48 -3.03
C LEU A 88 -8.26 -4.89 -2.41
N ILE A 89 -7.56 -4.01 -3.12
CA ILE A 89 -6.24 -3.50 -2.72
C ILE A 89 -6.38 -2.11 -2.11
N ARG A 90 -6.94 -1.16 -2.85
CA ARG A 90 -7.14 0.21 -2.38
C ARG A 90 -8.51 0.44 -1.73
N MET A 91 -9.50 -0.40 -2.04
CA MET A 91 -10.88 -0.24 -1.59
C MET A 91 -11.50 1.11 -2.03
N ASP A 92 -11.08 1.62 -3.18
CA ASP A 92 -11.55 2.89 -3.76
C ASP A 92 -12.95 2.75 -4.41
N ALA A 93 -13.42 1.52 -4.65
CA ALA A 93 -14.77 1.26 -5.13
C ALA A 93 -15.84 1.83 -4.16
N PRO A 94 -16.89 2.52 -4.66
CA PRO A 94 -17.92 3.10 -3.80
C PRO A 94 -18.57 2.07 -2.86
N CYS A 95 -18.52 2.34 -1.56
CA CYS A 95 -19.13 1.51 -0.53
C CYS A 95 -20.00 2.38 0.39
N PRO A 96 -21.30 2.59 0.07
CA PRO A 96 -22.18 3.46 0.85
C PRO A 96 -22.30 3.04 2.33
N ALA A 97 -22.23 1.74 2.60
CA ALA A 97 -22.25 1.21 3.97
C ALA A 97 -21.00 1.62 4.76
N TYR A 98 -19.82 1.55 4.14
CA TYR A 98 -18.57 1.98 4.79
C TYR A 98 -18.57 3.50 4.99
N SER A 99 -18.92 4.27 3.96
CA SER A 99 -18.99 5.73 4.06
C SER A 99 -19.92 6.18 5.18
N LYS A 100 -21.09 5.56 5.32
CA LYS A 100 -22.01 5.87 6.41
C LYS A 100 -21.41 5.58 7.78
N GLU A 101 -20.82 4.39 7.97
CA GLU A 101 -20.18 4.05 9.24
C GLU A 101 -18.98 4.94 9.55
N TYR A 102 -18.20 5.30 8.53
CA TYR A 102 -17.07 6.22 8.65
C TYR A 102 -17.52 7.60 9.14
N GLU A 103 -18.57 8.17 8.55
CA GLU A 103 -19.14 9.44 9.01
C GLU A 103 -19.70 9.34 10.45
N LEU A 104 -20.27 8.20 10.85
CA LEU A 104 -20.68 8.01 12.25
C LEU A 104 -19.49 7.97 13.21
N ALA A 105 -18.37 7.37 12.80
CA ALA A 105 -17.18 7.28 13.63
C ALA A 105 -16.47 8.65 13.79
N ILE A 106 -16.33 9.39 12.70
CA ILE A 106 -15.69 10.71 12.71
C ILE A 106 -16.54 11.77 13.45
N ASP A 107 -17.87 11.66 13.41
CA ASP A 107 -18.79 12.53 14.15
C ASP A 107 -19.03 12.06 15.60
N SER A 108 -18.43 10.95 16.01
CA SER A 108 -18.55 10.45 17.38
C SER A 108 -17.93 11.44 18.39
N SER A 109 -18.52 11.51 19.59
CA SER A 109 -18.00 12.39 20.66
C SER A 109 -16.55 12.11 21.02
N VAL A 110 -16.09 10.86 20.88
CA VAL A 110 -14.69 10.46 21.10
C VAL A 110 -13.76 11.18 20.12
N ILE A 111 -14.07 11.14 18.82
CA ILE A 111 -13.24 11.77 17.80
C ILE A 111 -13.37 13.29 17.82
N GLN A 112 -14.57 13.82 18.09
CA GLN A 112 -14.77 15.25 18.24
C GLN A 112 -13.97 15.82 19.42
N ASN A 113 -14.00 15.16 20.58
CA ASN A 113 -13.20 15.55 21.74
C ASN A 113 -11.70 15.45 21.43
N PHE A 114 -11.25 14.35 20.81
CA PHE A 114 -9.86 14.20 20.40
C PHE A 114 -9.41 15.31 19.44
N THR A 115 -10.25 15.68 18.48
CA THR A 115 -9.99 16.79 17.54
C THR A 115 -9.88 18.12 18.27
N GLN A 116 -10.73 18.37 19.27
CA GLN A 116 -10.69 19.58 20.11
C GLN A 116 -9.43 19.63 21.00
N GLU A 117 -9.03 18.50 21.59
CA GLU A 117 -7.79 18.38 22.36
C GLU A 117 -6.55 18.72 21.50
N HIS A 118 -6.63 18.49 20.19
CA HIS A 118 -5.59 18.80 19.22
C HIS A 118 -5.87 20.08 18.40
N ALA A 119 -6.78 20.95 18.85
CA ALA A 119 -7.18 22.16 18.10
C ALA A 119 -6.00 23.07 17.74
N ASP A 120 -4.98 23.16 18.60
CA ASP A 120 -3.77 23.92 18.33
C ASP A 120 -2.98 23.39 17.12
N LEU A 121 -2.93 22.08 16.92
CA LEU A 121 -2.28 21.47 15.76
C LEU A 121 -2.99 21.91 14.48
N PHE A 122 -4.32 21.78 14.45
CA PHE A 122 -5.13 22.18 13.29
C PHE A 122 -5.04 23.68 13.02
N ARG A 123 -5.01 24.52 14.06
CA ARG A 123 -4.80 25.96 13.93
C ARG A 123 -3.46 26.27 13.26
N ILE A 124 -2.36 25.67 13.73
CA ILE A 124 -1.02 25.85 13.14
C ILE A 124 -1.05 25.42 11.66
N LEU A 125 -1.65 24.27 11.33
CA LEU A 125 -1.75 23.81 9.94
C LEU A 125 -2.47 24.83 9.05
N ASN A 126 -3.61 25.36 9.49
CA ASN A 126 -4.36 26.36 8.72
C ASN A 126 -3.59 27.67 8.56
N GLU A 127 -2.89 28.15 9.60
CA GLU A 127 -2.03 29.34 9.52
C GLU A 127 -0.91 29.19 8.47
N GLN A 128 -0.48 27.96 8.22
CA GLN A 128 0.56 27.61 7.23
C GLN A 128 -0.02 27.24 5.85
N GLY A 129 -1.34 27.40 5.66
CA GLY A 129 -2.01 27.18 4.38
C GLY A 129 -2.46 25.73 4.13
N TRP A 130 -2.41 24.86 5.14
CA TRP A 130 -2.96 23.51 5.06
C TRP A 130 -4.41 23.49 5.57
N PRO A 131 -5.43 23.28 4.72
CA PRO A 131 -6.83 23.30 5.12
C PRO A 131 -7.19 22.02 5.90
N ALA A 132 -6.81 21.97 7.18
CA ALA A 132 -7.02 20.82 8.05
C ALA A 132 -7.87 21.23 9.26
N THR A 133 -9.12 20.74 9.33
CA THR A 133 -10.05 20.92 10.45
C THR A 133 -10.44 19.59 11.10
N ARG A 134 -10.12 18.47 10.46
CA ARG A 134 -10.44 17.11 10.92
C ARG A 134 -9.23 16.19 10.83
N ILE A 135 -9.24 15.15 11.65
CA ILE A 135 -8.13 14.18 11.75
C ILE A 135 -7.85 13.44 10.44
N ASP A 136 -8.80 13.38 9.50
CA ASP A 136 -8.66 12.72 8.20
C ASP A 136 -7.92 13.55 7.16
N GLN A 137 -7.63 14.82 7.45
CA GLN A 137 -6.92 15.73 6.54
C GLN A 137 -5.41 15.81 6.83
N ILE A 138 -4.93 15.11 7.86
CA ILE A 138 -3.54 15.24 8.34
C ILE A 138 -2.55 14.35 7.57
N HIS A 139 -3.02 13.29 6.90
CA HIS A 139 -2.17 12.30 6.22
C HIS A 139 -1.25 12.95 5.19
N GLY A 140 -1.80 13.85 4.36
CA GLY A 140 -1.03 14.54 3.33
C GLY A 140 0.09 15.43 3.90
N VAL A 141 -0.12 16.04 5.08
CA VAL A 141 0.89 16.86 5.75
C VAL A 141 2.04 16.00 6.26
N TYR A 142 1.71 14.94 7.01
CA TYR A 142 2.72 14.05 7.58
C TYR A 142 3.57 13.39 6.49
N ASP A 143 2.94 12.90 5.42
CA ASP A 143 3.64 12.31 4.29
C ASP A 143 4.55 13.30 3.57
N SER A 144 4.09 14.54 3.38
CA SER A 144 4.89 15.58 2.75
C SER A 144 6.18 15.82 3.53
N PHE A 145 6.08 16.03 4.85
CA PHE A 145 7.26 16.22 5.69
C PHE A 145 8.17 15.00 5.76
N LYS A 146 7.59 13.80 5.83
CA LYS A 146 8.37 12.56 5.82
C LYS A 146 9.13 12.37 4.50
N ILE A 147 8.51 12.71 3.37
CA ILE A 147 9.16 12.67 2.06
C ILE A 147 10.28 13.70 1.99
N GLU A 148 10.02 14.94 2.41
CA GLU A 148 11.01 16.01 2.43
C GLU A 148 12.23 15.65 3.28
N GLU A 149 12.00 15.18 4.52
CA GLU A 149 13.04 14.69 5.42
C GLU A 149 13.84 13.53 4.79
N SER A 150 13.14 12.55 4.19
CA SER A 150 13.80 11.40 3.53
C SER A 150 14.69 11.80 2.35
N ARG A 151 14.44 12.98 1.77
CA ARG A 151 15.22 13.58 0.68
C ARG A 151 16.30 14.54 1.18
N GLY A 152 16.46 14.68 2.49
CA GLY A 152 17.42 15.60 3.11
C GLY A 152 17.04 17.07 2.94
N LEU A 153 15.76 17.38 2.69
CA LEU A 153 15.27 18.75 2.66
C LEU A 153 15.08 19.26 4.09
N ILE A 154 15.32 20.55 4.27
CA ILE A 154 15.13 21.23 5.55
C ILE A 154 13.65 21.56 5.68
N LEU A 155 13.00 21.01 6.72
CA LEU A 155 11.62 21.33 7.03
C LEU A 155 11.53 22.77 7.57
N PRO A 156 10.41 23.47 7.34
CA PRO A 156 10.19 24.81 7.91
C PRO A 156 10.29 24.81 9.44
N ASP A 157 10.80 25.91 10.02
CA ASP A 157 11.02 26.01 11.47
C ASP A 157 9.75 25.70 12.29
N TRP A 158 8.58 26.14 11.82
CA TRP A 158 7.30 25.89 12.48
C TRP A 158 6.94 24.41 12.56
N ALA A 159 7.39 23.59 11.59
CA ALA A 159 7.09 22.17 11.53
C ALA A 159 7.70 21.40 12.71
N THR A 160 8.81 21.88 13.27
CA THR A 160 9.46 21.29 14.46
C THR A 160 8.53 21.23 15.68
N SER A 161 7.53 22.11 15.75
CA SER A 161 6.57 22.15 16.86
C SER A 161 5.48 21.07 16.77
N ILE A 162 5.34 20.40 15.62
CA ILE A 162 4.26 19.44 15.33
C ILE A 162 4.74 18.11 14.71
N TYR A 163 5.85 18.11 13.98
CA TYR A 163 6.44 16.94 13.34
C TYR A 163 7.67 16.47 14.15
N PRO A 164 7.87 15.15 14.33
CA PRO A 164 7.00 14.08 13.84
C PRO A 164 5.89 13.69 14.81
N ASP A 165 6.08 13.88 16.12
CA ASP A 165 5.33 13.14 17.13
C ASP A 165 3.85 13.54 17.26
N LYS A 166 3.52 14.84 17.23
CA LYS A 166 2.10 15.28 17.32
C LYS A 166 1.31 14.85 16.09
N LEU A 167 1.87 15.06 14.91
CA LEU A 167 1.24 14.60 13.67
C LEU A 167 1.11 13.07 13.62
N ARG A 168 2.13 12.33 14.08
CA ARG A 168 2.09 10.87 14.14
C ARG A 168 0.96 10.36 15.03
N GLY A 169 0.78 10.93 16.23
CA GLY A 169 -0.28 10.49 17.14
C GLY A 169 -1.69 10.69 16.56
N VAL A 170 -1.92 11.81 15.87
CA VAL A 170 -3.20 12.06 15.17
C VAL A 170 -3.37 11.12 13.97
N LEU A 171 -2.29 10.84 13.22
CA LEU A 171 -2.31 9.90 12.11
C LEU A 171 -2.66 8.48 12.54
N GLU A 172 -2.00 7.99 13.59
CA GLU A 172 -2.25 6.65 14.13
C GLU A 172 -3.70 6.53 14.64
N THR A 173 -4.24 7.59 15.25
CA THR A 173 -5.63 7.63 15.69
C THR A 173 -6.59 7.61 14.51
N TYR A 174 -6.32 8.40 13.46
CA TYR A 174 -7.09 8.38 12.22
C TYR A 174 -7.09 7.00 11.57
N GLU A 175 -5.93 6.37 11.42
CA GLU A 175 -5.83 5.03 10.82
C GLU A 175 -6.54 3.96 11.66
N ALA A 176 -6.42 4.03 12.99
CA ALA A 176 -7.15 3.13 13.89
C ALA A 176 -8.66 3.32 13.80
N MET A 177 -9.13 4.57 13.64
CA MET A 177 -10.54 4.91 13.50
C MET A 177 -11.15 4.30 12.23
N ARG A 178 -10.44 4.33 11.10
CA ARG A 178 -10.90 3.77 9.80
C ARG A 178 -11.29 2.30 9.85
N VAL A 179 -10.77 1.57 10.84
CA VAL A 179 -11.02 0.14 11.06
C VAL A 179 -11.52 -0.13 12.48
N HIS A 180 -12.14 0.85 13.15
CA HIS A 180 -12.51 0.72 14.56
C HIS A 180 -13.65 -0.28 14.78
N THR A 181 -14.74 -0.16 14.01
CA THR A 181 -15.93 -0.99 14.24
C THR A 181 -15.81 -2.37 13.58
N PRO A 182 -16.48 -3.41 14.11
CA PRO A 182 -16.51 -4.72 13.45
C PRO A 182 -17.05 -4.66 12.01
N LEU A 183 -18.00 -3.75 11.75
CA LEU A 183 -18.55 -3.54 10.41
C LEU A 183 -17.52 -2.93 9.47
N MET A 184 -16.78 -1.89 9.89
CA MET A 184 -15.69 -1.31 9.09
C MET A 184 -14.61 -2.34 8.75
N LYS A 185 -14.15 -3.12 9.74
CA LYS A 185 -13.18 -4.20 9.52
C LYS A 185 -13.68 -5.22 8.49
N LYS A 186 -14.97 -5.55 8.54
CA LYS A 186 -15.59 -6.45 7.57
C LYS A 186 -15.65 -5.84 6.17
N LEU A 187 -15.96 -4.55 6.06
CA LEU A 187 -16.14 -3.87 4.78
C LEU A 187 -14.82 -3.56 4.07
N ILE A 188 -13.72 -3.33 4.80
CA ILE A 188 -12.39 -3.04 4.23
C ILE A 188 -11.47 -4.26 4.24
N SER A 189 -11.27 -4.89 5.40
CA SER A 189 -10.16 -5.83 5.59
C SER A 189 -10.52 -7.29 5.25
N VAL A 190 -11.80 -7.66 5.40
CA VAL A 190 -12.23 -9.05 5.17
C VAL A 190 -12.26 -9.41 3.69
N VAL A 191 -12.40 -8.44 2.76
CA VAL A 191 -12.36 -8.75 1.32
C VAL A 191 -10.97 -9.24 0.92
N HIS A 192 -9.92 -8.54 1.33
CA HIS A 192 -8.54 -8.97 1.12
C HIS A 192 -8.25 -10.33 1.74
N MET A 193 -8.61 -10.53 3.02
CA MET A 193 -8.39 -11.81 3.71
C MET A 193 -9.21 -12.96 3.10
N PHE A 194 -10.43 -12.70 2.63
CA PHE A 194 -11.28 -13.70 1.98
C PHE A 194 -10.68 -14.13 0.63
N VAL A 195 -10.17 -13.18 -0.17
CA VAL A 195 -9.48 -13.48 -1.42
C VAL A 195 -8.23 -14.32 -1.16
N VAL A 196 -7.36 -13.89 -0.23
CA VAL A 196 -6.18 -14.68 0.17
C VAL A 196 -6.58 -16.07 0.64
N ARG A 197 -7.63 -16.20 1.47
CA ARG A 197 -8.10 -17.50 1.96
C ARG A 197 -8.64 -18.40 0.83
N ASN A 198 -9.38 -17.85 -0.13
CA ASN A 198 -9.92 -18.63 -1.23
C ASN A 198 -8.86 -19.02 -2.25
N LEU A 199 -7.84 -18.19 -2.48
CA LEU A 199 -6.69 -18.55 -3.31
C LEU A 199 -5.94 -19.75 -2.70
N TRP A 200 -5.78 -19.76 -1.38
CA TRP A 200 -5.28 -20.93 -0.64
C TRP A 200 -6.21 -22.15 -0.75
N ALA A 201 -7.54 -21.96 -0.71
CA ALA A 201 -8.50 -23.07 -0.80
C ALA A 201 -8.60 -23.67 -2.22
N CYS A 202 -8.50 -22.85 -3.26
CA CYS A 202 -8.51 -23.28 -4.67
C CYS A 202 -7.22 -24.03 -5.06
N SER A 203 -6.15 -23.89 -4.29
CA SER A 203 -4.89 -24.61 -4.48
C SER A 203 -4.92 -26.07 -3.99
N CYS A 204 -6.05 -26.53 -3.42
CA CYS A 204 -6.18 -27.80 -2.72
C CYS A 204 -7.30 -28.81 -3.16
N PRO A 205 -7.77 -28.93 -4.44
CA PRO A 205 -8.66 -30.05 -4.80
C PRO A 205 -8.01 -31.29 -5.41
N LEU A 206 -6.72 -31.30 -5.80
CA LEU A 206 -6.16 -32.42 -6.60
C LEU A 206 -4.71 -32.75 -6.25
N GLY A 207 -4.41 -33.27 -5.05
CA GLY A 207 -3.23 -34.12 -4.78
C GLY A 207 -1.81 -33.61 -5.12
N MET A 208 -1.65 -32.41 -5.65
CA MET A 208 -0.43 -31.65 -5.83
C MET A 208 -0.69 -30.30 -5.18
N ALA A 209 0.10 -29.95 -4.17
CA ALA A 209 0.15 -28.59 -3.67
C ALA A 209 0.58 -27.67 -4.81
N ARG A 210 -0.38 -26.96 -5.44
CA ARG A 210 -0.09 -25.92 -6.42
C ARG A 210 0.21 -24.66 -5.63
N ASN A 211 1.49 -24.27 -5.59
CA ASN A 211 1.96 -23.15 -4.78
C ASN A 211 1.79 -21.84 -5.56
N LEU A 212 0.60 -21.23 -5.51
CA LEU A 212 0.40 -19.89 -6.05
C LEU A 212 1.06 -18.87 -5.11
N LEU A 213 2.08 -18.14 -5.59
CA LEU A 213 2.64 -16.99 -4.85
C LEU A 213 1.93 -15.71 -5.31
N ASP A 214 0.99 -15.22 -4.50
CA ASP A 214 0.37 -13.90 -4.68
C ASP A 214 1.15 -12.84 -3.88
N ILE A 215 1.70 -11.86 -4.58
CA ILE A 215 2.40 -10.72 -3.98
C ILE A 215 1.53 -9.50 -4.17
N HIS A 216 1.07 -8.90 -3.06
CA HIS A 216 0.39 -7.62 -3.08
C HIS A 216 1.37 -6.52 -2.69
N VAL A 217 1.64 -5.59 -3.60
CA VAL A 217 2.47 -4.41 -3.31
C VAL A 217 1.55 -3.27 -2.87
N TRP A 218 1.43 -3.08 -1.55
CA TRP A 218 0.83 -1.90 -0.94
C TRP A 218 1.94 -1.12 -0.26
N LEU A 219 2.32 0.03 -0.83
CA LEU A 219 3.19 0.99 -0.17
C LEU A 219 2.29 2.14 0.32
N PRO A 220 2.46 2.60 1.57
CA PRO A 220 1.81 3.83 2.03
C PRO A 220 2.13 4.99 1.08
#